data_AF-A0A1E5FYZ4-F1
#
_entry.id   AF-A0A1E5FYZ4-F1
#
_cell.length_a   1.000
_cell.length_b   1.000
_cell.length_c   1.000
_cell.angle_alpha   90.00
_cell.angle_beta   90.00
_cell.angle_gamma   90.00
#
_symmetry.space_group_name_H-M   'P 1'
#
loop_
_entity.id
_entity.type
_entity.pdbx_description
1 polymer ?
#
loop_
_entity_poly.entity_id
_entity_poly.type
_entity_poly.pdbx_seq_one_letter_code
_entity_poly.pdbx_strand_id
1 'polypeptide(L)' 'MDTKKRDSMIKIFKFGVWAGGMGFILALFSVVFFLVDGRGIGLTDLFNVGITLFAFVYFRQGLRKLRDQKE' A
#
# COMPACT_ATOMS: atom_id res chain seq x y z
N MET A 1 21.55 5.40 16.79
CA MET A 1 20.47 5.92 15.91
C MET A 1 19.53 6.76 16.75
N ASP A 2 19.55 8.08 16.56
CA ASP A 2 18.71 9.06 17.26
C ASP A 2 17.24 8.61 17.28
N THR A 3 16.66 8.54 18.48
CA THR A 3 15.26 8.15 18.71
C THR A 3 14.30 9.02 17.89
N LYS A 4 14.60 10.32 17.74
CA LYS A 4 13.89 11.26 16.86
C LYS A 4 13.88 10.85 15.38
N LYS A 5 15.02 10.38 14.85
CA LYS A 5 15.15 9.98 13.44
C LYS A 5 14.35 8.69 13.18
N ARG A 6 14.33 7.79 14.17
CA ARG A 6 13.54 6.55 14.14
C ARG A 6 12.04 6.80 14.14
N ASP A 7 11.56 7.69 15.02
CA ASP A 7 10.13 8.05 15.09
C ASP A 7 9.63 8.72 13.80
N SER A 8 10.45 9.60 13.21
CA SER A 8 10.14 10.19 11.90
C SER A 8 10.04 9.13 10.79
N MET A 9 10.97 8.16 10.76
CA MET A 9 10.89 7.05 9.81
C MET A 9 9.63 6.20 10.00
N ILE A 10 9.25 5.88 11.24
CA ILE A 10 8.04 5.11 11.54
C ILE A 10 6.78 5.88 11.08
N LYS A 11 6.72 7.20 11.28
CA LYS A 11 5.60 8.03 10.79
C LYS A 11 5.51 8.02 9.26
N ILE A 12 6.63 8.17 8.56
CA ILE A 12 6.68 8.12 7.09
C ILE A 12 6.22 6.76 6.58
N PHE A 13 6.70 5.66 7.18
CA PHE A 13 6.27 4.32 6.80
C PHE A 13 4.79 4.07 7.07
N LYS A 14 4.25 4.54 8.21
CA LYS A 14 2.80 4.48 8.48
C LYS A 14 1.99 5.25 7.44
N PHE A 15 2.46 6.44 7.05
CA PHE A 15 1.83 7.24 6.01
C PHE A 15 1.87 6.52 4.65
N GLY A 16 3.01 5.92 4.29
CA GLY A 16 3.15 5.11 3.07
C GLY A 16 2.23 3.90 3.04
N VAL A 17 2.07 3.18 4.16
CA VAL A 17 1.10 2.08 4.27
C VAL A 17 -0.33 2.58 4.13
N TRP A 18 -0.67 3.70 4.76
CA TRP A 18 -2.02 4.26 4.69
C TRP A 18 -2.38 4.74 3.27
N ALA A 19 -1.46 5.45 2.62
CA ALA A 19 -1.61 5.89 1.22
C ALA A 19 -1.69 4.69 0.25
N GLY A 20 -0.85 3.67 0.44
CA GLY A 20 -0.93 2.43 -0.35
C GLY A 20 -2.25 1.67 -0.15
N GLY A 21 -2.76 1.62 1.09
CA GLY A 21 -4.07 1.05 1.39
C GLY A 21 -5.21 1.80 0.71
N MET A 22 -5.19 3.13 0.73
CA MET A 22 -6.18 3.95 0.01
C MET A 22 -6.11 3.75 -1.51
N GLY A 23 -4.91 3.72 -2.09
CA GLY A 23 -4.72 3.43 -3.51
C GLY A 23 -5.26 2.05 -3.89
N PHE A 24 -5.09 1.05 -3.02
CA PHE A 24 -5.58 -0.31 -3.26
C PHE A 24 -7.11 -0.36 -3.26
N ILE A 25 -7.75 0.33 -2.31
CA ILE A 25 -9.22 0.43 -2.24
C ILE A 25 -9.76 1.12 -3.49
N LEU A 26 -9.14 2.22 -3.93
CA LEU A 26 -9.52 2.92 -5.16
C LEU A 26 -9.37 2.04 -6.40
N ALA A 27 -8.29 1.28 -6.50
CA ALA A 27 -8.07 0.36 -7.61
C ALA A 27 -9.12 -0.76 -7.63
N LEU A 28 -9.45 -1.35 -6.47
CA LEU A 28 -10.53 -2.33 -6.37
C LEU A 28 -11.88 -1.73 -6.72
N PHE A 29 -12.18 -0.52 -6.23
CA PHE A 29 -13.44 0.15 -6.52
C PHE A 29 -13.58 0.46 -8.01
N SER A 30 -12.48 0.88 -8.67
CA SER A 30 -12.40 1.05 -10.12
C SER A 30 -12.73 -0.27 -10.83
N VAL A 31 -12.04 -1.36 -10.50
CA VAL A 31 -12.26 -2.67 -11.11
C VAL A 31 -13.72 -3.15 -10.95
N VAL A 32 -14.29 -2.99 -9.75
CA VAL A 32 -15.69 -3.34 -9.48
C VAL A 32 -16.64 -2.46 -10.28
N PHE A 33 -16.38 -1.16 -10.37
CA PHE A 33 -17.17 -0.24 -11.17
C PHE A 33 -17.13 -0.61 -12.66
N PHE A 34 -15.95 -0.90 -13.21
CA PHE A 34 -15.80 -1.36 -14.60
C PHE A 34 -16.57 -2.66 -14.87
N LEU A 35 -16.51 -3.63 -13.94
CA LEU A 35 -17.29 -4.87 -14.00
C LEU A 35 -18.80 -4.64 -14.01
N VAL A 36 -19.30 -3.76 -13.13
CA VAL A 36 -20.74 -3.42 -13.03
C VAL A 36 -21.22 -2.66 -14.26
N ASP A 37 -20.40 -1.75 -14.80
CA ASP A 37 -20.69 -0.97 -16.00
C ASP A 37 -20.53 -1.79 -17.31
N GLY A 38 -20.21 -3.09 -17.20
CA GLY A 38 -20.03 -4.00 -18.34
C GLY A 38 -18.81 -3.69 -19.20
N ARG A 39 -17.92 -2.81 -18.74
CA ARG A 39 -16.68 -2.47 -19.43
C ARG A 39 -15.62 -3.52 -19.08
N GLY A 40 -14.96 -4.05 -20.11
CA GLY A 40 -13.86 -4.99 -19.92
C GLY A 40 -12.77 -4.40 -19.02
N ILE A 41 -12.30 -5.20 -18.06
CA ILE A 41 -11.19 -4.82 -17.18
C ILE A 41 -9.92 -4.75 -18.05
N GLY A 42 -9.32 -3.58 -18.15
CA GLY A 42 -8.06 -3.41 -18.86
C GLY A 42 -6.90 -4.09 -18.13
N LEU A 43 -5.89 -4.55 -18.87
CA LEU A 43 -4.64 -5.07 -18.30
C LEU A 43 -4.01 -4.08 -17.29
N THR A 44 -4.15 -2.78 -17.56
CA THR A 44 -3.66 -1.69 -16.70
C THR A 44 -4.29 -1.72 -15.30
N ASP A 45 -5.60 -1.95 -15.18
CA ASP A 45 -6.27 -2.05 -13.88
C ASP A 45 -5.80 -3.27 -13.09
N LEU A 46 -5.61 -4.40 -13.78
CA LEU A 46 -5.10 -5.63 -13.17
C LEU A 46 -3.68 -5.45 -12.64
N PHE A 47 -2.81 -4.81 -13.43
CA PHE A 47 -1.45 -4.45 -12.99
C PHE A 47 -1.46 -3.45 -11.85
N ASN A 48 -2.37 -2.47 -11.85
CA ASN A 48 -2.46 -1.47 -10.81
C ASN A 48 -2.82 -2.10 -9.45
N VAL A 49 -3.78 -3.03 -9.42
CA VAL A 49 -4.11 -3.82 -8.22
C VAL A 49 -2.90 -4.63 -7.74
N GLY A 50 -2.19 -5.31 -8.66
CA GLY A 50 -1.00 -6.09 -8.32
C GLY A 50 0.15 -5.25 -7.76
N ILE A 51 0.48 -4.13 -8.41
CA ILE A 51 1.54 -3.20 -7.96
C ILE A 51 1.20 -2.61 -6.60
N THR A 52 -0.07 -2.22 -6.40
CA THR A 52 -0.49 -1.60 -5.14
C THR A 52 -0.49 -2.61 -3.99
N LEU A 53 -0.89 -3.86 -4.26
CA LEU A 53 -0.77 -4.96 -3.29
C LEU A 53 0.69 -5.25 -2.95
N PHE A 54 1.58 -5.28 -3.95
CA PHE A 54 3.01 -5.49 -3.75
C PHE A 54 3.62 -4.37 -2.89
N ALA A 55 3.32 -3.11 -3.20
CA ALA A 55 3.77 -1.96 -2.42
C ALA A 55 3.27 -2.06 -0.97
N PHE A 56 1.99 -2.40 -0.77
CA PHE A 56 1.41 -2.57 0.57
C PHE A 56 2.16 -3.65 1.37
N VAL A 57 2.43 -4.83 0.78
CA VAL A 57 3.17 -5.90 1.43
C VAL A 57 4.60 -5.46 1.76
N TYR A 58 5.28 -4.79 0.84
CA TYR A 58 6.64 -4.29 1.02
C TYR A 58 6.72 -3.30 2.20
N PHE A 59 5.87 -2.28 2.21
CA PHE A 59 5.83 -1.30 3.30
C PHE A 59 5.44 -1.94 4.65
N ARG A 60 4.51 -2.90 4.63
CA ARG A 60 4.10 -3.65 5.84
C ARG A 60 5.26 -4.50 6.40
N GLN A 61 6.06 -5.13 5.54
CA GLN A 61 7.26 -5.85 5.96
C GLN A 61 8.34 -4.90 6.51
N GLY A 62 8.54 -3.75 5.87
CA GLY A 62 9.44 -2.70 6.37
C GLY A 62 9.06 -2.21 7.78
N LEU A 63 7.76 -1.98 8.02
CA LEU A 63 7.24 -1.64 9.35
C LEU A 63 7.47 -2.75 10.37
N ARG A 64 7.28 -4.02 9.99
CA ARG A 64 7.56 -5.16 10.89
C ARG A 64 9.02 -5.18 11.32
N LYS A 65 9.96 -5.08 10.36
CA LYS A 65 11.41 -5.04 10.66
C LYS A 65 11.80 -3.87 11.58
N LEU A 66 11.25 -2.68 11.34
CA LEU A 66 11.49 -1.52 12.21
C LEU A 66 10.90 -1.68 13.61
N ARG A 67 9.83 -2.45 13.75
CA ARG A 67 9.20 -2.76 15.04
C ARG A 67 9.94 -3.86 15.78
N ASP A 68 10.45 -4.88 15.09
CA ASP A 68 11.28 -5.95 15.68
C ASP A 68 12.63 -5.41 16.20
N GLN A 69 13.22 -4.39 15.56
CA GLN A 69 14.41 -3.69 16.11
C GLN A 69 14.14 -2.85 17.36
N LYS A 70 12.94 -2.95 17.94
CA LYS A 70 12.52 -2.28 19.16
C LYS A 70 12.50 -3.23 20.37
N GLU A 71 12.48 -4.55 20.15
CA GLU A 71 12.79 -5.58 21.15
C GLU A 71 14.29 -5.84 21.21
#